data_AF-A0A2T5FVF4-F1
#
_entry.id   AF-A0A2T5FVF4-F1
#
_cell.length_a   1.000
_cell.length_b   1.000
_cell.length_c   1.000
_cell.angle_alpha   90.00
_cell.angle_beta   90.00
_cell.angle_gamma   90.00
#
_symmetry.space_group_name_H-M   'P 1'
#
loop_
_entity.id
_entity.type
_entity.pdbx_description
1 polymer ?
#
loop_
_entity_poly.entity_id
_entity_poly.type
_entity_poly.pdbx_seq_one_letter_code
_entity_poly.pdbx_strand_id
1 'polypeptide(L)' 'MLKSAIDVAADLAAGRLERVLPDWASASAPIYALYPSGRYPSAKLRAFLSAMATHLGS' A
#
# COMPACT_ATOMS: atom_id res chain seq x y z
N MET A 1 -2.61 15.81 -9.99
CA MET A 1 -2.99 14.63 -9.17
C MET A 1 -1.85 13.64 -9.23
N LEU A 2 -1.27 13.26 -8.08
CA LEU A 2 -0.25 12.20 -8.02
C LEU A 2 -0.98 10.86 -8.00
N LYS A 3 -0.84 10.03 -9.04
CA LYS A 3 -1.31 8.64 -9.01
C LYS A 3 -0.37 7.82 -8.14
N SER A 4 -0.92 6.97 -7.28
CA SER A 4 -0.13 6.02 -6.49
C SER A 4 0.40 4.91 -7.39
N ALA A 5 1.49 4.25 -6.96
CA ALA A 5 2.00 3.05 -7.64
C ALA A 5 0.92 1.95 -7.77
N ILE A 6 -0.02 1.89 -6.82
CA ILE A 6 -1.15 0.96 -6.83
C ILE A 6 -2.09 1.24 -8.02
N ASP A 7 -2.35 2.52 -8.32
CA ASP A 7 -3.29 2.91 -9.38
C ASP A 7 -2.78 2.53 -10.77
N VAL A 8 -1.47 2.45 -10.96
CA VAL A 8 -0.82 2.19 -12.25
C VAL A 8 -0.32 0.75 -12.40
N ALA A 9 -0.30 -0.03 -11.31
CA ALA A 9 0.22 -1.40 -11.32
C ALA A 9 -0.47 -2.29 -12.37
N ALA A 10 -1.79 -2.21 -12.47
CA ALA A 10 -2.57 -2.99 -13.43
C ALA A 10 -2.30 -2.58 -14.88
N ASP A 11 -2.14 -1.28 -15.13
CA ASP A 11 -1.84 -0.76 -16.47
C ASP A 11 -0.40 -1.08 -16.91
N LEU A 12 0.56 -1.03 -15.97
CA LEU A 12 1.94 -1.46 -16.19
C LEU A 12 2.00 -2.96 -16.50
N ALA A 13 1.32 -3.80 -15.71
CA ALA A 13 1.26 -5.24 -15.95
C ALA A 13 0.61 -5.60 -17.29
N ALA A 14 -0.37 -4.80 -17.72
CA ALA A 14 -1.02 -4.96 -19.02
C ALA A 14 -0.25 -4.34 -20.19
N GLY A 15 0.93 -3.74 -19.96
CA GLY A 15 1.74 -3.09 -21.01
C GLY A 15 1.12 -1.82 -21.59
N ARG A 16 0.11 -1.24 -20.92
CA ARG A 16 -0.51 0.04 -21.34
C ARG A 16 0.31 1.25 -20.92
N LEU A 17 1.20 1.07 -19.94
CA LEU A 17 2.11 2.11 -19.44
C LEU A 17 3.56 1.62 -19.51
N GLU A 18 4.47 2.57 -19.73
CA GLU A 18 5.92 2.37 -19.73
C GLU A 18 6.60 3.37 -18.80
N ARG A 19 7.66 2.93 -18.11
CA ARG A 19 8.43 3.78 -17.18
C ARG A 19 9.51 4.55 -17.92
N VAL A 20 9.29 5.86 -18.11
CA VAL A 20 10.17 6.74 -18.90
C VAL A 20 11.37 7.32 -18.17
N LEU A 21 11.40 7.28 -16.83
CA LEU A 21 12.49 7.80 -16.00
C LEU A 21 12.83 6.77 -14.91
N PRO A 22 13.60 5.71 -15.25
CA PRO A 22 13.83 4.61 -14.33
C PRO A 22 14.68 4.96 -13.10
N ASP A 23 15.43 6.05 -13.15
CA ASP A 23 16.28 6.47 -12.04
C ASP A 23 15.56 7.43 -11.07
N TRP A 24 14.37 7.90 -11.45
CA TRP A 24 13.56 8.78 -10.63
C TRP A 24 12.50 7.98 -9.86
N ALA A 25 12.60 8.03 -8.54
CA ALA A 25 11.62 7.47 -7.61
C ALA A 25 11.22 8.53 -6.58
N SER A 26 9.94 8.54 -6.19
CA SER A 26 9.50 9.33 -5.05
C SER A 26 9.99 8.69 -3.75
N ALA A 27 10.00 9.46 -2.66
CA ALA A 27 10.26 8.90 -1.34
C ALA A 27 9.22 7.80 -1.02
N SER A 28 9.64 6.81 -0.22
CA SER A 28 8.73 5.77 0.26
C SER A 28 7.52 6.41 0.94
N ALA A 29 6.32 6.00 0.52
CA ALA A 29 5.06 6.47 1.08
C ALA A 29 4.51 5.39 2.02
N PRO A 30 4.82 5.43 3.34
CA PRO A 30 4.38 4.41 4.27
C PRO A 30 2.85 4.42 4.42
N ILE A 31 2.27 3.22 4.53
CA ILE A 31 0.85 3.03 4.82
C ILE A 31 0.70 2.84 6.33
N TYR A 32 -0.17 3.65 6.95
CA TYR A 32 -0.47 3.56 8.39
C TYR A 32 -1.90 3.07 8.62
N ALA A 33 -2.05 2.10 9.52
CA ALA A 33 -3.36 1.71 10.06
C ALA A 33 -3.68 2.57 11.28
N LEU A 34 -4.70 3.43 11.18
CA LEU A 34 -5.17 4.26 12.28
C LEU A 34 -6.35 3.59 12.99
N TYR A 35 -6.24 3.45 14.31
CA TYR A 35 -7.31 2.92 15.17
C TYR A 35 -7.23 3.56 16.58
N PRO A 36 -8.33 3.57 17.35
CA PRO A 36 -8.35 4.21 18.66
C PRO A 36 -7.29 3.64 19.61
N SER A 37 -6.57 4.52 20.32
CA SER A 37 -5.47 4.17 21.23
C SER A 37 -5.91 3.57 22.57
N GLY A 38 -7.21 3.38 22.78
CA GLY A 38 -7.76 2.85 24.02
C GLY A 38 -8.36 1.47 23.84
N ARG A 39 -7.89 0.52 24.67
CA ARG A 39 -8.29 -0.90 24.79
C ARG A 39 -7.50 -1.84 23.86
N TYR A 40 -7.11 -2.99 24.41
CA TYR A 40 -6.48 -4.07 23.65
C TYR A 40 -7.30 -4.32 22.38
N PRO A 41 -6.67 -4.26 21.18
CA PRO A 41 -7.39 -4.45 19.93
C PRO A 41 -8.10 -5.79 19.99
N SER A 42 -9.38 -5.84 19.62
CA SER A 42 -10.16 -7.08 19.64
C SER A 42 -9.46 -8.16 18.81
N ALA A 43 -9.73 -9.44 19.08
CA ALA A 43 -9.15 -10.53 18.29
C ALA A 43 -9.42 -10.35 16.78
N LYS A 44 -10.61 -9.84 16.42
CA LYS A 44 -10.97 -9.48 15.04
C LYS A 44 -10.09 -8.37 14.46
N LEU A 45 -9.85 -7.29 15.22
CA LEU A 45 -8.99 -6.19 14.75
C LEU A 45 -7.55 -6.67 14.56
N ARG A 46 -7.01 -7.48 15.49
CA ARG A 46 -5.67 -8.06 15.34
C ARG A 46 -5.56 -8.96 14.10
N ALA A 47 -6.54 -9.84 13.90
CA ALA A 47 -6.57 -10.71 12.72
C ALA A 47 -6.63 -9.89 11.42
N PHE A 48 -7.44 -8.84 11.39
CA PHE A 48 -7.53 -7.93 10.25
C PHE A 48 -6.21 -7.20 9.98
N LEU A 49 -5.59 -6.60 11.01
CA LEU A 49 -4.30 -5.92 10.88
C LEU A 49 -3.20 -6.88 10.40
N SER A 50 -3.19 -8.12 10.91
CA SER A 50 -2.25 -9.15 10.45
C SER A 50 -2.45 -9.49 8.97
N ALA A 51 -3.70 -9.68 8.53
CA ALA A 51 -4.01 -9.96 7.13
C ALA A 51 -3.61 -8.78 6.22
N MET A 52 -3.87 -7.54 6.65
CA MET A 52 -3.46 -6.34 5.93
C MET A 52 -1.94 -6.22 5.83
N ALA A 53 -1.20 -6.48 6.92
CA ALA A 53 0.25 -6.41 6.91
C ALA A 53 0.86 -7.40 5.90
N THR A 54 0.29 -8.60 5.77
CA THR A 54 0.70 -9.58 4.76
C THR A 54 0.38 -9.11 3.34
N HIS A 55 -0.78 -8.46 3.12
CA HIS A 55 -1.21 -8.06 1.78
C HIS A 55 -0.58 -6.74 1.29
N LEU A 56 -0.17 -5.86 2.21
CA LEU A 56 0.45 -4.56 1.90
C LEU A 56 1.98 -4.60 1.91
N GLY A 57 2.59 -5.67 2.41
CA GLY A 57 4.04 -5.85 2.51
C GLY A 57 4.70 -6.50 1.27
N SER A 58 3.97 -6.65 0.16
CA SER A 58 4.44 -7.23 -1.11
C SER A 58 4.65 -6.19 -2.19
#